data_AF-A0A3M1MWQ6-F1
#
_entry.id   AF-A0A3M1MWQ6-F1
#
_cell.length_a   1.000
_cell.length_b   1.000
_cell.length_c   1.000
_cell.angle_alpha   90.00
_cell.angle_beta   90.00
_cell.angle_gamma   90.00
#
_symmetry.space_group_name_H-M   'P 1'
#
loop_
_entity.id
_entity.type
_entity.pdbx_description
1 polymer ?
#
loop_
_entity_poly.entity_id
_entity_poly.type
_entity_poly.pdbx_seq_one_letter_code
_entity_poly.pdbx_strand_id
1 'polypeptide(L)' 'MSDKKTTVLGLTEEEFVHPGNRACAGCTMGLLYRIGAKALGRDCIFVVPPSCMTVMQGLYPVSASQFPIFNC' A
#
# COMPACT_ATOMS: atom_id res chain seq x y z
N MET A 1 0.06 -2.47 20.57
CA MET A 1 1.12 -1.70 19.89
C MET A 1 2.35 -2.60 19.85
N SER A 2 2.78 -3.09 18.69
CA SER A 2 3.99 -3.94 18.62
C SER A 2 5.22 -3.03 18.73
N ASP A 3 5.82 -2.97 19.93
CA ASP A 3 7.01 -2.19 20.30
C ASP A 3 8.32 -2.71 19.66
N LYS A 4 8.23 -3.39 18.52
CA LYS A 4 9.40 -3.88 17.78
C LYS A 4 9.72 -2.88 16.67
N LYS A 5 10.91 -2.31 16.71
CA LYS A 5 11.41 -1.39 15.66
C LYS A 5 11.33 -2.08 14.29
N THR A 6 10.49 -1.58 13.38
CA THR A 6 10.30 -2.14 12.04
C THR A 6 11.56 -1.89 11.20
N THR A 7 12.39 -2.93 11.03
CA THR A 7 13.58 -2.90 10.17
C THR A 7 13.30 -3.61 8.86
N VAL A 8 14.18 -3.40 7.87
CA VAL A 8 14.04 -4.04 6.54
C VAL A 8 14.04 -5.58 6.61
N LEU A 9 14.71 -6.14 7.63
CA LEU A 9 14.78 -7.59 7.87
C LEU A 9 13.60 -8.12 8.71
N GLY A 10 12.86 -7.22 9.36
CA GLY A 10 11.75 -7.56 10.27
C GLY A 10 10.37 -7.37 9.65
N LEU A 11 10.27 -7.10 8.34
CA LEU A 11 8.99 -6.96 7.65
C LEU A 11 8.30 -8.31 7.49
N THR A 12 6.97 -8.29 7.54
CA THR A 12 6.14 -9.48 7.25
C THR A 12 6.28 -9.93 5.79
N GLU A 13 6.22 -11.24 5.57
CA GLU A 13 6.15 -11.83 4.24
C GLU A 13 4.78 -11.60 3.58
N GLU A 14 3.74 -11.37 4.38
CA GLU A 14 2.38 -11.08 3.90
C GLU A 14 2.36 -9.85 3.00
N GLU A 15 1.64 -9.95 1.88
CA GLU A 15 1.44 -8.86 0.93
C GLU A 15 0.03 -8.30 1.06
N PHE A 16 -0.06 -7.04 1.45
CA PHE A 16 -1.34 -6.33 1.56
C PHE A 16 -1.73 -5.57 0.28
N VAL A 17 -0.89 -5.65 -0.75
CA VAL A 17 -1.15 -5.05 -2.07
C VAL A 17 -1.06 -6.16 -3.11
N HIS A 18 -2.15 -6.40 -3.82
CA HIS A 18 -2.20 -7.40 -4.87
C HIS A 18 -1.29 -7.01 -6.06
N PRO A 19 -0.64 -8.00 -6.71
CA PRO A 19 0.03 -7.76 -7.98
C PRO A 19 -0.99 -7.39 -9.06
N GLY A 20 -0.55 -6.64 -10.07
CA GLY A 20 -1.43 -6.19 -11.17
C GLY A 20 -2.11 -4.83 -10.92
N ASN A 21 -1.39 -3.89 -10.31
CA ASN A 21 -1.84 -2.51 -10.14
C ASN A 21 -1.36 -1.63 -11.31
N ARG A 22 -1.89 -0.39 -11.44
CA ARG A 22 -1.55 0.51 -12.57
C ARG A 22 -0.26 1.31 -12.36
N ALA A 23 0.67 0.80 -11.56
CA ALA A 23 1.97 1.45 -11.41
C ALA A 23 2.80 1.35 -12.70
N CYS A 24 3.53 2.41 -13.03
CA CYS A 24 4.56 2.35 -14.07
C CYS A 24 5.67 1.35 -13.68
N ALA A 25 6.39 0.83 -14.68
CA ALA A 25 7.58 0.02 -14.42
C ALA A 25 8.59 0.82 -13.57
N GLY A 26 9.00 0.25 -12.44
CA GLY A 26 9.92 0.92 -11.50
C GLY A 26 9.28 2.04 -10.66
N CYS A 27 7.95 2.07 -10.51
CA CYS A 27 7.29 3.07 -9.68
C CYS A 27 7.76 3.02 -8.21
N THR A 28 8.46 4.07 -7.77
CA THR A 28 8.94 4.21 -6.39
C THR A 28 7.79 4.36 -5.39
N MET A 29 6.70 5.03 -5.78
CA MET A 29 5.52 5.17 -4.95
C MET A 29 4.80 3.83 -4.72
N GLY A 30 4.76 2.95 -5.72
CA GLY A 30 4.22 1.60 -5.57
C GLY A 30 5.08 0.72 -4.66
N LEU A 31 6.41 0.85 -4.75
CA LEU A 31 7.35 0.19 -3.82
C LEU A 31 7.17 0.69 -2.38
N LEU A 32 7.12 2.01 -2.19
CA LEU A 32 6.86 2.61 -0.89
C LEU A 32 5.51 2.19 -0.32
N TYR A 33 4.48 2.12 -1.16
CA TYR A 33 3.15 1.69 -0.74
C TYR A 33 3.16 0.24 -0.26
N ARG A 34 3.80 -0.67 -1.01
CA ARG A 34 3.94 -2.08 -0.65
C ARG A 34 4.73 -2.27 0.65
N ILE A 35 5.87 -1.59 0.81
CA ILE A 35 6.72 -1.71 2.00
C ILE A 35 6.04 -1.05 3.21
N GLY A 36 5.45 0.13 3.02
CA GLY A 36 4.73 0.87 4.06
C GLY A 36 3.51 0.11 4.56
N ALA A 37 2.74 -0.50 3.65
CA ALA A 37 1.64 -1.39 3.99
C ALA A 37 2.07 -2.54 4.90
N LYS A 38 3.20 -3.19 4.59
CA LYS A 38 3.77 -4.26 5.43
C LYS A 38 4.21 -3.76 6.80
N ALA A 39 4.75 -2.54 6.87
CA ALA A 39 5.20 -1.93 8.11
C ALA A 39 4.04 -1.50 9.01
N LEU A 40 2.93 -1.04 8.42
CA LEU A 40 1.73 -0.61 9.13
C LEU A 40 0.85 -1.78 9.59
N GLY A 41 0.77 -2.86 8.78
CA GLY A 41 -0.05 -4.02 9.08
C GLY A 41 -1.54 -3.79 8.81
N ARG A 42 -2.38 -4.76 9.19
CA ARG A 42 -3.80 -4.83 8.81
C ARG A 42 -4.68 -3.71 9.39
N ASP A 43 -4.33 -3.19 10.55
CA ASP A 43 -5.09 -2.18 11.28
C ASP A 43 -4.73 -0.75 10.81
N CYS A 44 -4.89 -0.48 9.51
CA CYS A 44 -4.69 0.86 8.95
C CYS A 44 -5.71 1.22 7.86
N ILE A 45 -5.92 2.54 7.68
CA ILE A 45 -6.77 3.13 6.64
C ILE A 45 -5.91 4.14 5.87
N PHE A 46 -6.00 4.14 4.55
CA PHE A 46 -5.31 5.13 3.72
C PHE A 46 -6.23 6.27 3.34
N VAL A 47 -5.80 7.50 3.61
CA VAL A 47 -6.44 8.72 3.10
C VAL A 47 -5.52 9.28 2.02
N VAL A 48 -6.03 9.37 0.80
CA VAL A 48 -5.19 9.60 -0.38
C VAL A 48 -5.66 10.85 -1.12
N PRO A 49 -4.84 11.92 -1.13
CA PRO A 49 -5.13 13.13 -1.90
C PRO A 49 -4.92 12.90 -3.41
N PRO A 50 -5.39 13.83 -4.27
CA PRO A 50 -5.28 13.69 -5.72
C PRO A 50 -3.82 13.55 -6.14
N SER A 51 -3.45 12.37 -6.62
CA SER A 51 -2.06 11.99 -6.92
C SER A 51 -2.00 10.72 -7.78
N CYS A 52 -0.81 10.31 -8.21
CA CYS A 52 -0.63 9.02 -8.89
C CYS A 52 -1.10 7.83 -8.05
N MET A 53 -1.16 7.97 -6.73
CA MET A 53 -1.55 6.90 -5.83
C MET A 53 -3.03 6.53 -5.98
N THR A 54 -3.92 7.49 -6.29
CA THR A 54 -5.36 7.22 -6.45
C THR A 54 -5.63 6.28 -7.63
N VAL A 55 -4.94 6.48 -8.76
CA VAL A 55 -5.06 5.63 -9.95
C VAL A 55 -4.26 4.34 -9.85
N MET A 56 -3.16 4.36 -9.09
CA MET A 56 -2.30 3.20 -8.90
C MET A 56 -3.03 2.09 -8.16
N GLN A 57 -3.76 2.44 -7.09
CA GLN A 57 -4.49 1.48 -6.27
C GLN A 57 -5.51 0.69 -7.09
N GLY A 58 -6.09 1.28 -8.12
CA GLY A 58 -7.04 0.62 -9.02
C GLY A 58 -8.02 1.64 -9.58
N LEU A 59 -8.67 1.29 -10.69
CA LEU A 59 -9.79 2.07 -11.19
C LEU A 59 -11.08 1.40 -10.70
N TYR A 60 -12.04 2.21 -10.27
CA TYR A 60 -13.37 1.75 -9.94
C TYR A 60 -13.88 0.74 -11.00
N PRO A 61 -14.43 -0.43 -10.60
CA PRO A 61 -14.80 -0.82 -9.22
C PRO A 61 -13.74 -1.65 -8.48
N VAL A 62 -12.55 -1.86 -9.03
CA VAL A 62 -11.53 -2.77 -8.45
C VAL A 62 -10.37 -2.01 -7.81
N SER A 63 -9.87 -2.53 -6.70
CA SER A 63 -8.67 -2.05 -6.03
C SER A 63 -7.71 -3.21 -5.80
N ALA A 64 -6.44 -2.99 -6.09
CA ALA A 64 -5.33 -3.86 -5.72
C ALA A 64 -4.96 -3.75 -4.23
N SER A 65 -5.43 -2.70 -3.54
CA SER A 65 -5.20 -2.58 -2.10
C SER A 65 -6.18 -3.43 -1.30
N GLN A 66 -5.67 -4.13 -0.28
CA GLN A 66 -6.49 -4.85 0.70
C GLN A 66 -6.98 -3.97 1.86
N PHE A 67 -6.59 -2.70 1.88
CA PHE A 67 -6.97 -1.75 2.92
C PHE A 67 -8.20 -0.95 2.53
N PRO A 68 -8.98 -0.46 3.51
CA PRO A 68 -9.94 0.61 3.28
C PRO A 68 -9.20 1.89 2.85
N ILE A 69 -9.69 2.52 1.78
CA ILE A 69 -9.10 3.75 1.24
C ILE A 69 -10.18 4.80 1.07
N PHE A 70 -9.90 5.99 1.58
CA PHE A 70 -10.66 7.19 1.32
C PHE A 70 -9.86 8.10 0.36
N ASN A 71 -10.36 8.23 -0.87
CA ASN A 71 -9.83 9.21 -1.82
C ASN A 71 -10.49 10.55 -1.54
N CYS A 72 -9.70 11.54 -1.12
CA CYS A 72 -10.15 12.90 -0.80
C CYS A 72 -9.63 13.91 -1.82
#